data_AF-A0A919B9K8-F1
#
_entry.id   AF-A0A919B9K8-F1
#
_cell.length_a   1.000
_cell.length_b   1.000
_cell.length_c   1.000
_cell.angle_alpha   90.00
_cell.angle_beta   90.00
_cell.angle_gamma   90.00
#
_symmetry.space_group_name_H-M   'P 1'
#
loop_
_entity.id
_entity.type
_entity.pdbx_description
1 polymer ?
#
loop_
_entity_poly.entity_id
_entity_poly.type
_entity_poly.pdbx_seq_one_letter_code
_entity_poly.pdbx_strand_id
1 'polypeptide(L)'
;MTVDLDRAYWLGLLISVVLPILVGLVTTRVTHAGTKAVLLLALTALNGFVIELANPGPGWDAGTAAVLALVSFATAVLAHFGLWKPTGVSGRAQDALVTARAPRGV
;
A
#
# COMPACT_ATOMS: atom_id res chain seq x y z
N MET A 1 2.17 -3.40 35.71
CA MET A 1 2.26 -3.11 34.27
C MET A 1 1.68 -1.74 34.04
N THR A 2 2.51 -0.75 33.76
CA THR A 2 2.05 0.60 33.40
C THR A 2 1.78 0.59 31.90
N VAL A 3 0.56 0.92 31.50
CA VAL A 3 0.20 1.08 30.08
C VAL A 3 0.61 2.51 29.71
N ASP A 4 1.74 2.65 29.02
CA ASP A 4 2.17 3.93 28.45
C ASP A 4 1.45 4.17 27.13
N LEU A 5 0.54 5.14 27.13
CA LEU A 5 -0.24 5.54 25.96
C LEU A 5 0.50 6.68 25.26
N ASP A 6 1.47 6.33 24.44
CA ASP A 6 2.26 7.29 23.69
C ASP A 6 1.47 7.89 22.49
N ARG A 7 2.09 8.87 21.83
CA ARG A 7 1.50 9.50 20.63
C ARG A 7 1.24 8.48 19.52
N ALA A 8 2.11 7.47 19.38
CA ALA A 8 2.01 6.43 18.36
C ALA A 8 0.74 5.59 18.57
N TYR A 9 0.44 5.21 19.82
CA TYR A 9 -0.78 4.50 20.19
C TYR A 9 -2.04 5.28 19.82
N TRP A 10 -2.13 6.55 20.20
CA TRP A 10 -3.29 7.39 19.89
C TRP A 10 -3.49 7.61 18.39
N LEU A 11 -2.39 7.78 17.65
CA LEU A 11 -2.42 7.92 16.21
C LEU A 11 -2.87 6.61 15.55
N GLY A 12 -2.34 5.47 15.98
CA GLY A 12 -2.76 4.14 15.54
C GLY A 12 -4.25 3.87 15.80
N LEU A 13 -4.73 4.25 16.98
CA LEU A 13 -6.15 4.15 17.32
C LEU A 13 -7.02 5.02 16.40
N LEU A 14 -6.64 6.27 16.17
CA LEU A 14 -7.36 7.17 15.26
C LEU A 14 -7.43 6.59 13.83
N ILE A 15 -6.30 6.11 13.31
CA ILE A 15 -6.23 5.52 11.96
C ILE A 15 -7.10 4.27 11.85
N SER A 16 -7.10 3.42 12.89
CA SER A 16 -7.90 2.18 12.90
C SER A 16 -9.40 2.43 12.72
N VAL A 17 -9.89 3.62 13.08
CA VAL A 17 -11.29 4.04 12.92
C VAL A 17 -11.49 4.85 11.65
N VAL A 18 -10.64 5.85 11.41
CA VAL A 18 -10.81 6.79 10.28
C VAL A 18 -10.56 6.13 8.93
N LEU A 19 -9.55 5.26 8.82
CA LEU A 19 -9.20 4.63 7.55
C LEU A 19 -10.34 3.74 7.00
N PRO A 20 -10.97 2.84 7.79
CA PRO A 20 -12.14 2.10 7.32
C PRO A 20 -13.32 2.98 6.91
N ILE A 21 -13.55 4.11 7.56
CA ILE A 21 -14.62 5.05 7.19
C ILE A 21 -14.33 5.66 5.81
N LEU A 22 -13.09 6.10 5.57
CA LEU A 22 -12.69 6.64 4.26
C LEU A 22 -12.78 5.57 3.17
N VAL A 23 -12.34 4.34 3.45
CA VAL A 23 -12.48 3.20 2.53
C VAL A 23 -13.95 2.91 2.25
N GLY A 24 -14.80 2.90 3.28
CA GLY A 24 -16.25 2.75 3.15
C GLY A 24 -16.87 3.83 2.28
N LEU A 25 -16.47 5.09 2.48
CA LEU A 25 -16.94 6.22 1.67
C LEU A 25 -16.54 6.07 0.20
N VAL A 26 -15.28 5.73 -0.08
CA VAL A 26 -14.78 5.54 -1.45
C VAL A 26 -15.49 4.37 -2.13
N THR A 27 -15.63 3.25 -1.43
CA THR A 27 -16.25 2.04 -2.00
C THR A 27 -17.74 2.21 -2.27
N THR A 28 -18.45 3.00 -1.46
CA THR A 28 -19.90 3.22 -1.58
C THR A 28 -20.29 4.39 -2.50
N ARG A 29 -19.52 5.49 -2.53
CA ARG A 29 -19.90 6.71 -3.27
C ARG A 29 -19.21 6.86 -4.62
N VAL A 30 -18.05 6.24 -4.81
CA VAL A 30 -17.34 6.34 -6.10
C VAL A 30 -17.82 5.21 -7.00
N THR A 31 -18.43 5.56 -8.14
CA THR A 31 -18.97 4.59 -9.09
C THR A 31 -17.97 4.23 -10.19
N HIS A 32 -17.11 5.17 -10.57
CA HIS A 32 -16.09 4.93 -11.58
C HIS A 32 -14.97 4.02 -11.04
N ALA A 33 -14.78 2.86 -11.67
CA ALA A 33 -13.83 1.84 -11.23
C ALA A 33 -12.39 2.36 -11.10
N GLY A 34 -11.91 3.11 -12.11
CA GLY A 34 -10.56 3.70 -12.10
C GLY A 34 -10.34 4.69 -10.95
N THR A 35 -11.19 5.71 -10.81
CA THR A 35 -11.14 6.66 -9.70
C THR A 35 -11.22 5.97 -8.33
N LYS A 36 -12.10 4.98 -8.17
CA LYS A 36 -12.18 4.19 -6.93
C LYS A 36 -10.85 3.54 -6.61
N ALA A 37 -10.24 2.86 -7.59
CA ALA A 37 -8.96 2.22 -7.40
C ALA A 37 -7.86 3.21 -7.02
N VAL A 38 -7.74 4.34 -7.72
CA VAL A 38 -6.73 5.37 -7.42
C VAL A 38 -6.89 5.91 -6.00
N LEU A 39 -8.12 6.20 -5.57
CA LEU A 39 -8.39 6.69 -4.21
C LEU A 39 -8.06 5.64 -3.14
N LEU A 40 -8.39 4.36 -3.37
CA LEU A 40 -8.05 3.29 -2.43
C LEU A 40 -6.53 3.05 -2.37
N LEU A 41 -5.83 3.15 -3.49
CA LEU A 41 -4.36 3.08 -3.54
C LEU A 41 -3.72 4.26 -2.80
N ALA A 42 -4.27 5.47 -2.95
CA ALA A 42 -3.82 6.64 -2.22
C ALA A 42 -4.00 6.46 -0.71
N LEU A 43 -5.16 5.96 -0.27
CA LEU A 43 -5.41 5.64 1.14
C LEU A 43 -4.44 4.58 1.67
N THR A 44 -4.08 3.60 0.85
CA THR A 44 -3.09 2.57 1.20
C THR A 44 -1.70 3.17 1.41
N ALA A 45 -1.25 4.02 0.48
CA ALA A 45 0.04 4.70 0.58
C ALA A 45 0.11 5.66 1.79
N LEU A 46 -0.97 6.42 2.02
CA LEU A 46 -1.10 7.28 3.19
C LEU A 46 -1.07 6.48 4.49
N ASN A 47 -1.76 5.33 4.55
CA ASN A 47 -1.71 4.47 5.73
C ASN A 47 -0.28 4.01 6.05
N GLY A 48 0.47 3.57 5.04
CA GLY A 48 1.89 3.19 5.21
C GLY A 48 2.74 4.34 5.75
N PHE A 49 2.63 5.52 5.12
CA PHE A 49 3.36 6.72 5.55
C PHE A 49 3.02 7.13 6.99
N VAL A 50 1.74 7.12 7.35
CA VAL A 50 1.30 7.53 8.69
C VAL A 50 1.75 6.52 9.75
N ILE A 51 1.77 5.21 9.45
CA ILE A 51 2.33 4.19 10.36
C ILE A 51 3.82 4.44 10.59
N GLU A 52 4.57 4.73 9.53
CA GLU A 52 6.00 5.05 9.62
C GLU A 52 6.25 6.33 10.43
N LEU A 53 5.42 7.36 10.22
CA LEU A 53 5.45 8.61 10.99
C LEU A 53 5.06 8.39 12.46
N ALA A 54 4.17 7.44 12.75
CA ALA A 54 3.75 7.11 14.11
C ALA A 54 4.89 6.49 14.92
N ASN A 55 5.74 5.71 14.26
CA ASN A 55 6.82 4.96 14.89
C ASN A 55 8.12 5.09 14.08
N PRO A 56 8.72 6.29 14.05
CA PRO A 56 9.90 6.54 13.24
C PRO A 56 11.11 5.79 13.81
N GLY A 57 11.76 5.00 12.96
CA GLY A 57 13.01 4.33 13.30
C GLY A 57 14.21 5.31 13.39
N PRO A 58 15.36 4.84 13.89
CA PRO A 58 16.60 5.61 13.84
C PRO A 58 16.93 6.04 12.41
N GLY A 59 17.19 7.34 12.20
CA GLY A 59 17.50 7.89 10.88
C GLY A 59 16.29 8.14 9.98
N TRP A 60 15.07 8.11 10.53
CA TRP A 60 13.87 8.45 9.78
C TRP A 60 13.89 9.92 9.29
N ASP A 61 13.57 10.11 8.02
CA ASP A 61 13.44 11.42 7.38
C ASP A 61 12.08 11.53 6.67
N ALA A 62 11.33 12.58 7.02
CA ALA A 62 9.99 12.80 6.50
C ALA A 62 9.97 12.98 4.98
N GLY A 63 10.98 13.65 4.42
CA GLY A 63 11.10 13.88 2.99
C GLY A 63 11.27 12.57 2.23
N THR A 64 12.16 11.72 2.71
CA THR A 64 12.45 10.39 2.14
C THR A 64 11.22 9.49 2.23
N ALA A 65 10.55 9.44 3.39
CA ALA A 65 9.32 8.67 3.56
C ALA A 65 8.20 9.16 2.62
N ALA A 66 8.06 10.48 2.43
CA ALA A 66 7.08 11.05 1.51
C ALA A 66 7.38 10.71 0.03
N VAL A 67 8.66 10.78 -0.38
CA VAL A 67 9.08 10.36 -1.71
C VAL A 67 8.79 8.87 -1.93
N LEU A 68 9.11 8.02 -0.95
CA LEU A 68 8.84 6.58 -1.02
C LEU A 68 7.34 6.30 -1.13
N ALA A 69 6.50 6.98 -0.34
CA ALA A 69 5.05 6.85 -0.42
C ALA A 69 4.50 7.26 -1.80
N LEU A 70 5.02 8.34 -2.38
CA LEU A 70 4.62 8.81 -3.71
C LEU A 70 5.02 7.82 -4.81
N VAL A 71 6.27 7.32 -4.77
CA VAL A 71 6.76 6.32 -5.74
C VAL A 71 5.98 5.02 -5.62
N SER A 72 5.69 4.57 -4.39
CA SER A 72 4.89 3.37 -4.12
C SER A 72 3.46 3.52 -4.64
N PHE A 73 2.84 4.68 -4.39
CA PHE A 73 1.53 5.01 -4.94
C PHE A 73 1.51 4.99 -6.46
N ALA A 74 2.46 5.68 -7.11
CA ALA A 74 2.57 5.71 -8.57
C ALA A 74 2.76 4.30 -9.13
N THR A 75 3.65 3.51 -8.54
CA THR A 75 3.91 2.12 -8.94
C THR A 75 2.65 1.27 -8.81
N ALA A 76 1.90 1.42 -7.71
CA ALA A 76 0.65 0.69 -7.49
C ALA A 76 -0.42 1.08 -8.52
N VAL A 77 -0.53 2.37 -8.89
CA VAL A 77 -1.44 2.83 -9.94
C VAL A 77 -1.06 2.24 -11.30
N LEU A 78 0.23 2.29 -11.66
CA LEU A 78 0.73 1.68 -12.90
C LEU A 78 0.48 0.17 -12.95
N ALA A 79 0.68 -0.52 -11.83
CA ALA A 79 0.37 -1.94 -11.68
C ALA A 79 -1.13 -2.23 -11.81
N HIS A 80 -1.97 -1.43 -11.16
CA HIS A 80 -3.42 -1.60 -11.16
C HIS A 80 -4.02 -1.50 -12.57
N PHE A 81 -3.58 -0.52 -13.36
CA PHE A 81 -4.05 -0.34 -14.73
C PHE A 81 -3.30 -1.20 -15.77
N GLY A 82 -2.34 -2.01 -15.32
CA GLY A 82 -1.58 -2.90 -16.20
C GLY A 82 -0.66 -2.17 -17.18
N LEU A 83 -0.19 -0.96 -16.85
CA LEU A 83 0.72 -0.19 -17.71
C LEU A 83 2.08 -0.87 -17.88
N TRP A 84 2.42 -1.83 -17.02
CA TRP A 84 3.61 -2.68 -17.16
C TRP A 84 3.46 -3.77 -18.22
N LYS A 85 2.25 -4.05 -18.75
CA LYS A 85 2.02 -5.10 -19.75
C LYS A 85 2.95 -4.98 -20.99
N PRO A 86 3.15 -3.80 -21.60
CA PRO A 86 4.03 -3.66 -22.76
C PRO A 86 5.51 -3.90 -22.42
N THR A 87 5.91 -3.69 -21.17
CA THR A 87 7.31 -3.85 -20.75
C THR A 87 7.72 -5.32 -20.59
N GLY A 88 6.75 -6.25 -20.50
CA GLY A 88 6.99 -7.69 -20.31
C GLY A 88 7.63 -8.05 -18.96
N VAL A 89 7.77 -7.09 -18.03
CA VAL A 89 8.43 -7.29 -16.74
C VAL A 89 7.71 -8.34 -15.89
N SER A 90 6.38 -8.30 -15.83
CA SER A 90 5.58 -9.29 -15.08
C SER A 90 5.74 -10.71 -15.62
N GLY A 91 5.80 -10.87 -16.95
CA GLY A 91 6.00 -12.18 -17.58
C GLY A 91 7.37 -12.76 -17.26
N ARG A 92 8.44 -11.96 -17.45
CA ARG A 92 9.81 -12.38 -17.11
C ARG A 92 9.97 -12.73 -15.63
N ALA A 93 9.33 -11.97 -14.74
CA ALA A 93 9.35 -12.27 -13.31
C ALA A 93 8.63 -13.59 -12.98
N GLN A 94 7.49 -13.86 -13.61
CA GLN A 94 6.78 -15.14 -13.46
C GLN A 94 7.61 -16.30 -13.99
N ASP A 95 8.21 -16.18 -15.17
CA ASP A 95 9.05 -17.24 -15.76
C ASP A 95 10.28 -17.56 -14.90
N ALA A 96 10.90 -16.53 -14.30
CA ALA A 96 12.09 -16.66 -13.47
C ALA A 96 11.81 -17.14 -12.04
N LEU A 97 10.66 -16.78 -11.46
CA LEU A 97 10.34 -17.05 -10.04
C LEU A 97 9.32 -18.19 -9.87
N VAL A 98 8.54 -18.50 -10.90
CA VAL A 98 7.58 -19.61 -10.94
C VAL A 98 8.11 -20.68 -11.89
N THR A 99 9.28 -21.24 -11.60
CA THR A 99 9.69 -22.48 -12.25
C THR A 99 8.78 -23.60 -11.74
N ALA A 100 8.05 -24.21 -12.66
CA ALA A 100 7.02 -25.21 -12.40
C ALA A 100 7.50 -26.31 -11.42
N ARG A 101 6.69 -26.56 -10.39
CA ARG A 101 6.73 -27.78 -9.58
C ARG A 101 6.79 -28.98 -10.54
N ALA A 102 7.88 -29.74 -10.50
CA ALA A 102 8.04 -30.95 -11.30
C ALA A 102 6.81 -31.87 -11.16
N PRO A 103 6.34 -32.52 -12.25
CA PRO A 103 5.24 -33.47 -12.15
C PRO A 103 5.62 -34.57 -11.15
N ARG A 104 4.77 -34.80 -10.14
CA ARG A 104 4.88 -36.01 -9.32
C ARG A 104 4.63 -37.19 -10.25
N GLY A 105 5.67 -37.98 -10.45
CA GLY A 105 5.64 -39.21 -11.23
C GLY A 105 4.51 -40.13 -10.77
N VAL A 106 3.99 -40.84 -11.77
CA VAL A 106 3.02 -41.93 -11.69
C VAL A 106 3.57 -43.07 -10.86
#